data_AF-A0A7C2I2N3-F1
#
_entry.id   AF-A0A7C2I2N3-F1
#
_cell.length_a   1.000
_cell.length_b   1.000
_cell.length_c   1.000
_cell.angle_alpha   90.00
_cell.angle_beta   90.00
_cell.angle_gamma   90.00
#
_symmetry.space_group_name_H-M   'P 1'
#
loop_
_entity.id
_entity.type
_entity.pdbx_description
1 polymer ?
#
loop_
_entity_poly.entity_id
_entity_poly.type
_entity_poly.pdbx_seq_one_letter_code
_entity_poly.pdbx_strand_id
1 'polypeptide(L)'
;MLRQPRIVPAVKSRTLLAYSAVVVLLFAAGLGARHLAAYAFLQYVRYASPFAVPLESTSGGPEVAQRVVLVVIDGLRVDAFQRMSLVERYRRRSSLWRAFTGEPSLSYPGWTTILSGAPPEISGVTTNWYEGAVRVDHLFAAAKR
;
A
#
# COMPACT_ATOMS: atom_id res chain seq x y z
N MET A 1 -46.91 -49.81 10.22
CA MET A 1 -45.75 -49.42 9.41
C MET A 1 -44.60 -49.07 10.35
N LEU A 2 -43.69 -50.01 10.64
CA LEU A 2 -42.56 -49.82 11.55
C LEU A 2 -41.39 -49.19 10.79
N ARG A 3 -40.94 -48.02 11.25
CA ARG A 3 -39.84 -47.25 10.66
C ARG A 3 -38.51 -47.94 11.02
N GLN A 4 -37.83 -48.54 10.05
CA GLN A 4 -36.50 -49.14 10.30
C GLN A 4 -35.50 -48.05 10.75
N PRO A 5 -34.65 -48.34 11.75
CA PRO A 5 -33.62 -47.41 12.21
C PRO A 5 -32.54 -47.24 11.14
N ARG A 6 -32.23 -45.99 10.79
CA ARG A 6 -31.10 -45.66 9.90
C ARG A 6 -29.80 -45.98 10.64
N ILE A 7 -29.10 -47.03 10.20
CA ILE A 7 -27.72 -47.30 10.62
C ILE A 7 -26.83 -46.25 9.98
N VAL A 8 -26.27 -45.34 10.78
CA VAL A 8 -25.23 -44.42 10.33
C VAL A 8 -23.93 -45.24 10.24
N PRO A 9 -23.27 -45.33 9.07
CA PRO A 9 -22.04 -46.11 8.95
C PRO A 9 -20.94 -45.51 9.82
N ALA A 10 -20.29 -46.34 10.62
CA ALA A 10 -19.16 -45.94 11.46
C ALA A 10 -18.00 -45.43 10.59
N VAL A 11 -17.50 -44.23 10.88
CA VAL A 11 -16.32 -43.68 10.19
C VAL A 11 -15.12 -44.56 10.49
N LYS A 12 -14.46 -45.08 9.45
CA LYS A 12 -13.28 -45.95 9.60
C LYS A 12 -12.11 -45.13 10.17
N SER A 13 -11.33 -45.73 11.08
CA SER A 13 -10.16 -45.08 11.74
C SER A 13 -9.19 -44.41 10.75
N ARG A 14 -8.94 -45.02 9.57
CA ARG A 14 -8.11 -44.44 8.51
C ARG A 14 -8.65 -43.10 7.97
N THR A 15 -9.96 -42.95 7.90
CA THR A 15 -10.62 -41.71 7.45
C THR A 15 -10.49 -40.61 8.50
N LEU A 16 -10.60 -40.93 9.80
CA LEU A 16 -10.37 -39.98 10.89
C LEU A 16 -8.90 -39.52 10.95
N LEU A 17 -7.95 -40.43 10.75
CA LEU A 17 -6.53 -40.11 10.63
C LEU A 17 -6.25 -39.18 9.46
N ALA A 18 -6.84 -39.45 8.28
CA ALA A 18 -6.69 -38.59 7.11
C ALA A 18 -7.23 -37.18 7.37
N TYR A 19 -8.43 -37.04 7.96
CA TYR A 19 -8.97 -35.73 8.31
C TYR A 19 -8.10 -34.99 9.33
N SER A 20 -7.62 -35.69 10.35
CA SER A 20 -6.74 -35.10 11.36
C SER A 20 -5.43 -34.61 10.74
N ALA A 21 -4.83 -35.39 9.84
CA ALA A 21 -3.63 -34.99 9.11
C ALA A 21 -3.86 -33.76 8.24
N VAL A 22 -5.00 -33.68 7.54
CA VAL A 22 -5.37 -32.50 6.75
C VAL A 22 -5.53 -31.26 7.65
N VAL A 23 -6.20 -31.39 8.79
CA VAL A 23 -6.38 -30.28 9.75
C VAL A 23 -5.02 -29.79 10.26
N VAL A 24 -4.12 -30.70 10.64
CA VAL A 24 -2.76 -30.35 11.10
C VAL A 24 -1.97 -29.67 9.98
N LEU A 25 -2.04 -30.18 8.75
CA LEU A 25 -1.37 -29.59 7.60
C LEU A 25 -1.85 -28.16 7.32
N LEU A 26 -3.16 -27.94 7.30
CA LEU A 26 -3.75 -26.63 7.09
C LEU A 26 -3.38 -25.64 8.21
N PHE A 27 -3.37 -26.11 9.46
CA PHE A 27 -2.95 -25.30 10.59
C PHE A 27 -1.47 -24.91 10.50
N ALA A 28 -0.59 -25.87 10.20
CA ALA A 28 0.84 -25.61 10.00
C ALA A 28 1.09 -24.65 8.84
N ALA A 29 0.37 -24.82 7.72
CA ALA A 29 0.44 -23.91 6.57
C ALA A 29 -0.01 -22.49 6.95
N GLY A 30 -1.09 -22.34 7.73
CA GLY A 30 -1.56 -21.05 8.22
C GLY A 30 -0.54 -20.34 9.13
N LEU A 31 0.10 -21.08 10.04
CA LEU A 31 1.19 -20.54 10.87
C LEU A 31 2.39 -20.12 10.02
N GLY A 32 2.82 -20.98 9.08
CA GLY A 32 3.91 -20.69 8.16
C GLY A 32 3.66 -19.44 7.33
N ALA A 33 2.45 -19.30 6.77
CA ALA A 33 2.05 -18.12 6.00
C ALA A 33 2.10 -16.84 6.86
N ARG A 34 1.62 -16.90 8.12
CA ARG A 34 1.67 -15.75 9.03
C ARG A 34 3.10 -15.33 9.34
N HIS A 35 3.99 -16.29 9.60
CA HIS A 35 5.40 -16.02 9.84
C HIS A 35 6.10 -15.42 8.61
N LEU A 36 5.84 -15.97 7.42
CA LEU A 36 6.39 -15.46 6.18
C LEU A 36 5.90 -14.03 5.89
N ALA A 37 4.61 -13.75 6.10
CA ALA A 37 4.06 -12.41 5.92
C ALA A 37 4.69 -11.39 6.87
N ALA A 38 4.83 -11.75 8.16
CA ALA A 38 5.50 -10.90 9.14
C ALA A 38 6.97 -10.65 8.78
N TYR A 39 7.68 -11.69 8.35
CA TYR A 39 9.07 -11.58 7.91
C TYR A 39 9.19 -10.66 6.68
N ALA A 40 8.38 -10.87 5.65
CA ALA A 40 8.39 -10.07 4.43
C ALA A 40 8.08 -8.59 4.73
N PHE A 41 7.09 -8.33 5.58
CA PHE A 41 6.76 -6.98 6.02
C PHE A 41 7.92 -6.31 6.78
N LEU A 42 8.59 -7.06 7.67
CA LEU A 42 9.76 -6.55 8.38
C LEU A 42 10.94 -6.23 7.45
N GLN A 43 11.16 -7.03 6.40
CA GLN A 43 12.19 -6.72 5.40
C GLN A 43 11.85 -5.43 4.65
N TYR A 44 10.57 -5.22 4.32
CA TYR A 44 10.10 -3.99 3.68
C TYR A 44 10.27 -2.76 4.59
N VAL A 45 9.90 -2.88 5.87
CA VAL A 45 10.08 -1.80 6.88
C VAL A 45 11.56 -1.43 7.04
N ARG A 46 12.45 -2.43 7.02
CA ARG A 46 13.90 -2.25 7.21
C ARG A 46 14.66 -1.97 5.91
N TYR A 47 13.95 -1.81 4.80
CA TYR A 47 14.57 -1.55 3.51
C TYR A 47 15.37 -0.25 3.55
N ALA A 48 16.65 -0.34 3.22
CA ALA A 48 17.52 0.81 3.04
C ALA A 48 17.72 1.03 1.54
N SER A 49 17.27 2.16 1.02
CA SER A 49 17.42 2.46 -0.39
C SER A 49 18.89 2.71 -0.75
N PRO A 50 19.45 2.02 -1.76
CA PRO A 50 20.76 2.35 -2.29
C PRO A 50 20.76 3.63 -3.13
N PHE A 51 19.57 4.19 -3.42
CA PHE A 51 19.39 5.37 -4.26
C PHE A 51 19.16 6.66 -3.47
N ALA A 52 19.03 6.58 -2.14
CA ALA A 52 18.90 7.73 -1.25
C ALA A 52 20.25 8.45 -1.01
N VAL A 53 21.04 8.58 -2.07
CA VAL A 53 22.29 9.34 -2.10
C VAL A 53 21.98 10.79 -2.52
N PRO A 54 22.67 11.80 -1.96
CA PRO A 54 22.53 13.17 -2.42
C PRO A 54 22.86 13.25 -3.91
N LEU A 55 21.89 13.69 -4.71
CA LEU A 55 22.11 14.04 -6.11
C LEU A 55 22.40 15.54 -6.20
N GLU A 56 23.20 15.93 -7.20
CA GLU A 56 23.37 17.34 -7.51
C GLU A 56 22.01 17.93 -7.90
N SER A 57 21.64 19.02 -7.23
CA SER A 57 20.42 19.75 -7.55
C SER A 57 20.56 20.37 -8.93
N THR A 58 19.70 19.96 -9.86
CA THR A 58 19.60 20.62 -11.17
C THR A 58 18.81 21.93 -11.04
N SER A 59 19.10 22.90 -11.92
CA SER A 59 18.27 24.09 -12.06
C SER A 59 16.87 23.69 -12.54
N GLY A 60 15.84 24.21 -11.88
CA GLY A 60 14.45 23.99 -12.32
C GLY A 60 14.21 24.48 -13.75
N GLY A 61 13.17 23.94 -14.38
CA GLY A 61 12.66 24.48 -15.64
C GLY A 61 12.04 25.88 -15.46
N PRO A 62 11.66 26.55 -16.57
CA PRO A 62 11.01 27.85 -16.49
C PRO A 62 9.72 27.78 -15.67
N GLU A 63 9.42 28.87 -14.94
CA GLU A 63 8.20 28.97 -14.15
C GLU A 63 6.95 28.88 -15.06
N VAL A 64 6.08 27.92 -14.76
CA VAL A 64 4.83 27.69 -15.52
C VAL A 64 3.60 28.34 -14.88
N ALA A 65 3.73 28.84 -13.65
CA ALA A 65 2.66 29.48 -12.90
C ALA A 65 3.22 30.43 -11.83
N GLN A 66 2.52 31.54 -11.56
CA GLN A 66 2.90 32.49 -10.50
C GLN A 66 2.74 31.92 -9.10
N ARG A 67 1.77 31.01 -8.90
CA ARG A 67 1.44 30.40 -7.62
C ARG A 67 0.91 29.00 -7.83
N VAL A 68 1.35 28.05 -7.01
CA VAL A 68 0.88 26.67 -7.01
C VAL A 68 0.33 26.35 -5.62
N VAL A 69 -0.89 25.80 -5.58
CA VAL A 69 -1.50 25.28 -4.35
C VAL A 69 -1.72 23.79 -4.54
N LEU A 70 -1.00 22.97 -3.76
CA LEU A 70 -1.15 21.52 -3.74
C LEU A 70 -2.00 21.12 -2.54
N VAL A 71 -3.10 20.42 -2.79
CA VAL A 71 -3.97 19.85 -1.74
C VAL A 71 -3.96 18.33 -1.87
N VAL A 72 -3.52 17.65 -0.82
CA VAL A 72 -3.53 16.19 -0.73
C VAL A 72 -4.64 15.79 0.26
N ILE A 73 -5.58 14.97 -0.19
CA ILE A 73 -6.67 14.44 0.64
C ILE A 73 -6.37 12.98 0.93
N ASP A 74 -6.08 12.67 2.19
CA ASP A 74 -5.74 11.30 2.58
C ASP A 74 -6.94 10.35 2.46
N GLY A 75 -6.70 9.14 1.94
CA GLY A 75 -7.70 8.09 1.80
C GLY A 75 -8.85 8.37 0.83
N LEU A 76 -8.77 9.41 -0.02
CA LEU A 76 -9.85 9.75 -0.95
C LEU A 76 -9.95 8.74 -2.11
N ARG A 77 -10.94 7.85 -2.02
CA ARG A 77 -11.25 6.88 -3.08
C ARG A 77 -11.86 7.55 -4.31
N VAL A 78 -11.61 6.98 -5.48
CA VAL A 78 -12.13 7.48 -6.77
C VAL A 78 -13.66 7.53 -6.81
N ASP A 79 -14.36 6.52 -6.29
CA ASP A 79 -15.82 6.48 -6.26
C ASP A 79 -16.43 7.46 -5.25
N ALA A 80 -15.69 7.81 -4.19
CA ALA A 80 -16.09 8.86 -3.27
C ALA A 80 -15.92 10.23 -3.93
N PHE A 81 -14.77 10.48 -4.57
CA PHE A 81 -14.50 11.71 -5.32
C PHE A 81 -15.57 11.98 -6.38
N GLN A 82 -15.95 10.97 -7.17
CA GLN A 82 -16.95 11.10 -8.23
C GLN A 82 -18.34 11.52 -7.74
N ARG A 83 -18.67 11.30 -6.47
CA ARG A 83 -19.94 11.68 -5.84
C ARG A 83 -19.92 13.08 -5.21
N MET A 84 -18.78 13.78 -5.21
CA MET A 84 -18.67 15.11 -4.61
C MET A 84 -19.28 16.18 -5.52
N SER A 85 -20.04 17.12 -4.94
CA SER A 85 -20.66 18.24 -5.65
C SER A 85 -19.66 19.16 -6.35
N LEU A 86 -18.42 19.23 -5.86
CA LEU A 86 -17.34 19.99 -6.49
C LEU A 86 -17.01 19.47 -7.90
N VAL A 87 -17.12 18.16 -8.12
CA VAL A 87 -16.81 17.56 -9.42
C VAL A 87 -17.79 18.06 -10.45
N GLU A 88 -19.09 18.05 -10.15
CA GLU A 88 -20.11 18.62 -11.02
C GLU A 88 -19.87 20.11 -11.31
N ARG A 89 -19.55 20.89 -10.26
CA ARG A 89 -19.36 22.34 -10.36
C ARG A 89 -18.18 22.72 -11.27
N TYR A 90 -17.07 21.98 -11.22
CA TYR A 90 -15.81 22.39 -11.84
C TYR A 90 -15.39 21.56 -13.06
N ARG A 91 -16.05 20.43 -13.38
CA ARG A 91 -15.66 19.51 -14.47
C ARG A 91 -15.32 20.20 -15.79
N ARG A 92 -16.09 21.21 -16.21
CA ARG A 92 -15.89 21.91 -17.49
C ARG A 92 -14.64 22.81 -17.54
N ARG A 93 -14.06 23.14 -16.38
CA ARG A 93 -12.90 24.04 -16.24
C ARG A 93 -11.71 23.35 -15.58
N SER A 94 -11.77 22.03 -15.40
CA SER A 94 -10.76 21.26 -14.69
C SER A 94 -10.27 20.10 -15.55
N SER A 95 -8.98 19.81 -15.46
CA SER A 95 -8.41 18.58 -15.98
C SER A 95 -8.51 17.52 -14.87
N LEU A 96 -9.29 16.46 -15.09
CA LEU A 96 -9.51 15.40 -14.12
C LEU A 96 -8.82 14.12 -14.58
N TRP A 97 -7.92 13.61 -13.74
CA TRP A 97 -7.15 12.40 -14.01
C TRP A 97 -7.29 11.41 -12.86
N ARG A 98 -7.04 10.13 -13.16
CA ARG A 98 -6.86 9.09 -12.14
C ARG A 98 -5.38 8.80 -12.03
N ALA A 99 -4.88 8.82 -10.81
CA ALA A 99 -3.53 8.34 -10.47
C ALA A 99 -3.65 7.02 -9.71
N PHE A 100 -2.60 6.21 -9.77
CA PHE A 100 -2.46 5.00 -8.98
C PHE A 100 -1.42 5.25 -7.89
N THR A 101 -1.68 4.75 -6.69
CA THR A 101 -0.71 4.73 -5.60
C THR A 101 0.04 3.41 -5.60
N GLY A 102 1.27 3.42 -5.07
CA GLY A 102 2.02 2.19 -4.83
C GLY A 102 1.50 1.42 -3.61
N GLU A 103 1.99 0.20 -3.42
CA GLU A 103 1.76 -0.59 -2.22
C GLU A 103 3.00 -0.65 -1.33
N PRO A 104 2.85 -0.63 0.00
CA PRO A 104 1.60 -0.46 0.73
C PRO A 104 1.10 0.98 0.62
N SER A 105 -0.21 1.14 0.48
CA SER A 105 -0.90 2.44 0.34
C SER A 105 -0.94 3.26 1.65
N LEU A 106 0.23 3.47 2.25
CA LEU A 106 0.44 4.26 3.48
C LEU A 106 0.64 5.75 3.17
N SER A 107 0.14 6.61 4.06
CA SER A 107 0.12 8.06 3.88
C SER A 107 1.51 8.69 3.69
N TYR A 108 2.48 8.40 4.57
CA TYR A 108 3.79 9.06 4.54
C TYR A 108 4.63 8.67 3.31
N PRO A 109 4.75 7.38 2.93
CA PRO A 109 5.31 6.99 1.64
C PRO A 109 4.60 7.67 0.46
N GLY A 110 3.26 7.68 0.47
CA GLY A 110 2.46 8.30 -0.59
C GLY A 110 2.72 9.79 -0.77
N TRP A 111 2.73 10.58 0.31
CA TRP A 111 3.04 12.00 0.25
C TRP A 111 4.48 12.26 -0.16
N THR A 112 5.42 11.42 0.28
CA THR A 112 6.82 11.50 -0.13
C THR A 112 6.95 11.33 -1.64
N THR A 113 6.27 10.34 -2.23
CA THR A 113 6.27 10.14 -3.68
C THR A 113 5.59 11.28 -4.43
N ILE A 114 4.48 11.83 -3.93
CA ILE A 114 3.84 13.00 -4.55
C ILE A 114 4.79 14.20 -4.60
N LEU A 115 5.57 14.42 -3.53
CA LEU A 115 6.40 15.62 -3.37
C LEU A 115 7.81 15.50 -3.98
N SER A 116 8.34 14.28 -4.12
CA SER A 116 9.67 14.03 -4.67
C SER A 116 9.64 13.42 -6.07
N GLY A 117 8.49 12.84 -6.48
CA GLY A 117 8.41 11.96 -7.64
C GLY A 117 9.10 10.60 -7.45
N ALA A 118 9.77 10.38 -6.30
CA ALA A 118 10.51 9.17 -6.01
C ALA A 118 9.63 8.14 -5.28
N PRO A 119 9.47 6.91 -5.79
CA PRO A 119 8.75 5.85 -5.10
C PRO A 119 9.53 5.37 -3.84
N PRO A 120 8.92 4.57 -2.95
CA PRO A 120 9.55 4.11 -1.70
C PRO A 120 10.90 3.42 -1.90
N GLU A 121 11.07 2.68 -3.00
CA GLU A 121 12.32 1.99 -3.35
C GLU A 121 13.48 2.97 -3.60
N ILE A 122 13.17 4.19 -4.02
CA ILE A 122 14.15 5.26 -4.30
C ILE A 122 14.28 6.21 -3.10
N SER A 123 13.17 6.65 -2.53
CA SER A 123 13.18 7.61 -1.41
C SER A 123 13.64 6.98 -0.09
N GLY A 124 13.47 5.68 0.08
CA GLY A 124 13.71 4.97 1.34
C GLY A 124 12.62 5.19 2.39
N VAL A 125 11.59 5.98 2.10
CA VAL A 125 10.44 6.18 2.99
C VAL A 125 9.41 5.10 2.70
N THR A 126 9.53 3.96 3.37
CA THR A 126 8.70 2.78 3.12
C THR A 126 7.47 2.70 4.00
N THR A 127 7.44 3.40 5.14
CA THR A 127 6.31 3.29 6.08
C THR A 127 6.00 4.60 6.81
N ASN A 128 4.85 4.63 7.49
CA ASN A 128 4.48 5.72 8.39
C ASN A 128 5.37 5.80 9.65
N TRP A 129 6.13 4.75 9.96
CA TRP A 129 7.08 4.72 11.07
C TRP A 129 8.48 5.16 10.64
N TYR A 130 8.66 5.64 9.41
CA TYR A 130 9.92 6.22 8.99
C TYR A 130 10.25 7.42 9.88
N GLU A 131 11.49 7.47 10.35
CA GLU A 131 12.02 8.57 11.16
C GLU A 131 13.19 9.23 10.44
N GLY A 132 13.25 10.56 10.51
CA GLY A 132 14.31 11.37 9.91
C GLY A 132 13.85 12.22 8.73
N ALA A 133 14.81 12.91 8.13
CA ALA A 133 14.56 13.75 6.96
C ALA A 133 14.50 12.92 5.68
N VAL A 134 13.59 13.29 4.77
CA VAL A 134 13.55 12.73 3.41
C VAL A 134 14.86 13.09 2.70
N ARG A 135 15.61 12.08 2.25
CA ARG A 135 16.98 12.25 1.74
C ARG A 135 17.09 12.52 0.24
N VAL A 136 15.96 12.51 -0.47
CA VAL A 136 15.86 12.82 -1.90
C VAL A 136 15.36 14.26 -2.10
N ASP A 137 15.67 14.88 -3.25
CA ASP A 137 15.14 16.21 -3.58
C ASP A 137 13.60 16.16 -3.66
N HIS A 138 12.96 17.27 -3.32
CA HIS A 138 11.51 17.37 -3.26
C HIS A 138 11.04 18.81 -3.48
N LEU A 139 9.77 18.99 -3.85
CA LEU A 139 9.21 20.30 -4.24
C LEU A 139 9.45 21.40 -3.20
N PHE A 140 9.38 21.10 -1.91
CA PHE A 140 9.65 22.10 -0.86
C PHE A 140 11.13 22.49 -0.71
N ALA A 141 12.07 21.61 -1.04
CA ALA A 141 13.49 21.95 -1.06
C ALA A 141 13.79 22.79 -2.30
N ALA A 142 13.22 22.44 -3.44
CA ALA A 142 13.30 23.21 -4.67
C ALA A 142 12.74 24.63 -4.52
N ALA A 143 11.59 24.80 -3.87
CA ALA A 143 10.95 26.11 -3.69
C ALA A 143 11.70 27.07 -2.74
N LYS A 144 12.69 26.59 -1.98
CA LYS A 144 13.51 27.40 -1.08
C LYS A 144 14.81 27.90 -1.71
N ARG A 145 15.21 27.33 -2.86
CA ARG A 145 16.40 27.74 -3.62
C ARG A 145 16.08 28.96 -4.46
#